data_AF-A0A954GYQ6-F1
#
_entry.id   AF-A0A954GYQ6-F1
#
_cell.length_a   1.000
_cell.length_b   1.000
_cell.length_c   1.000
_cell.angle_alpha   90.00
_cell.angle_beta   90.00
_cell.angle_gamma   90.00
#
_symmetry.space_group_name_H-M   'P 1'
#
loop_
_entity.id
_entity.type
_entity.pdbx_description
1 polymer ?
#
loop_
_entity_poly.entity_id
_entity_poly.type
_entity_poly.pdbx_seq_one_letter_code
_entity_poly.pdbx_strand_id
1 'polypeptide(L)'
;MNSRLIWMTALLTPGLWGLCDGVSPFVRMCLVSFSLFFLIKLHVLVEFRFKSNPLSKVRKNGDRNPRQSGLTALSKRDQWFWFVAWPGLNAAEFFTTVPARHIPREDWGFAGSKTAAGGFLFWILAPRMLSWNKWAAGWTALAGVVFMLHFGLFHWMALFWQSKGRNVRPIMNWPVMANSLADFWSRRWNLAFRDYAHSQIFTPLSRWFQEFSSKHSSKEDTGLSRRIRRIGPMLAILVGYAFSGIIHELAISVPAEAGYGLPTLYFAIQGAGIVTERIVSRQLIRINDGWLGRFWALLVAGVPAVILFHHAFVVKVVVPLLQNQGH
;
A
#
# COMPACT_ATOMS: atom_id res chain seq x y z
N MET A 1 -5.75 15.29 22.93
CA MET A 1 -5.15 14.01 22.50
C MET A 1 -4.91 14.07 21.00
N ASN A 2 -3.69 13.76 20.52
CA ASN A 2 -3.27 14.00 19.14
C ASN A 2 -4.10 13.12 18.18
N SER A 3 -4.92 13.70 17.29
CA SER A 3 -5.87 12.96 16.43
C SER A 3 -5.21 11.79 15.67
N ARG A 4 -3.93 11.92 15.32
CA ARG A 4 -3.14 10.86 14.69
C ARG A 4 -2.92 9.63 15.58
N LEU A 5 -2.68 9.84 16.87
CA LEU A 5 -2.47 8.73 17.81
C LEU A 5 -3.74 7.90 17.96
N ILE A 6 -4.91 8.55 17.97
CA ILE A 6 -6.22 7.87 18.02
C ILE A 6 -6.43 7.00 16.78
N TRP A 7 -6.10 7.52 15.60
CA TRP A 7 -6.21 6.72 14.37
C TRP A 7 -5.20 5.57 14.33
N MET A 8 -3.97 5.78 14.79
CA MET A 8 -2.97 4.71 14.86
C MET A 8 -3.39 3.57 15.80
N THR A 9 -3.97 3.89 16.96
CA THR A 9 -4.51 2.86 17.87
C THR A 9 -5.76 2.20 17.30
N ALA A 10 -6.64 2.96 16.65
CA ALA A 10 -7.83 2.41 15.98
C ALA A 10 -7.47 1.39 14.89
N LEU A 11 -6.34 1.53 14.21
CA LEU A 11 -5.90 0.56 13.20
C LEU A 11 -5.49 -0.81 13.76
N LEU A 12 -5.37 -0.93 15.09
CA LEU A 12 -5.13 -2.22 15.74
C LEU A 12 -6.43 -2.97 16.06
N THR A 13 -7.58 -2.28 16.13
CA THR A 13 -8.87 -2.90 16.48
C THR A 13 -9.36 -3.94 15.49
N PRO A 14 -9.05 -3.88 14.17
CA PRO A 14 -9.35 -4.97 13.26
C PRO A 14 -8.71 -6.30 13.66
N GLY A 15 -7.58 -6.28 14.39
CA GLY A 15 -6.95 -7.48 14.93
C GLY A 15 -7.82 -8.24 15.94
N LEU A 16 -8.83 -7.60 16.53
CA LEU A 16 -9.76 -8.25 17.46
C LEU A 16 -10.62 -9.32 16.76
N TRP A 17 -10.83 -9.24 15.44
CA TRP A 17 -11.42 -10.33 14.68
C TRP A 17 -10.61 -11.63 14.78
N GLY A 18 -9.31 -11.53 15.05
CA GLY A 18 -8.43 -12.65 15.37
C GLY A 18 -8.89 -13.49 16.54
N LEU A 19 -9.62 -12.89 17.50
CA LEU A 19 -10.14 -13.53 18.71
C LEU A 19 -11.52 -14.18 18.50
N CYS A 20 -12.12 -14.05 17.32
CA CYS A 20 -13.41 -14.66 17.02
C CYS A 20 -13.24 -16.14 16.71
N ASP A 21 -13.59 -16.98 17.68
CA ASP A 21 -13.64 -18.42 17.52
C ASP A 21 -14.73 -18.87 16.54
N GLY A 22 -14.57 -20.05 15.94
CA GLY A 22 -15.55 -20.64 15.03
C GLY A 22 -15.61 -20.02 13.63
N VAL A 23 -14.81 -19.00 13.34
CA VAL A 23 -14.71 -18.36 12.02
C VAL A 23 -13.52 -18.93 11.24
N SER A 24 -13.77 -19.34 9.98
CA SER A 24 -12.69 -19.85 9.11
C SER A 24 -11.57 -18.82 8.93
N PRO A 25 -10.30 -19.25 8.78
CA PRO A 25 -9.16 -18.34 8.60
C PRO A 25 -9.35 -17.32 7.47
N PHE A 26 -9.96 -17.74 6.36
CA PHE A 26 -10.25 -16.84 5.23
C PHE A 26 -11.28 -15.77 5.58
N VAL A 27 -12.40 -16.14 6.21
CA VAL A 27 -13.42 -15.16 6.60
C VAL A 27 -12.83 -14.17 7.61
N ARG A 28 -11.99 -14.65 8.54
CA ARG A 28 -11.26 -13.80 9.48
C ARG A 28 -10.33 -12.81 8.77
N MET A 29 -9.59 -13.27 7.76
CA MET A 29 -8.75 -12.41 6.90
C MET A 29 -9.57 -11.33 6.23
N CYS A 30 -10.73 -11.67 5.66
CA CYS A 30 -11.64 -10.70 5.06
C CYS A 30 -12.12 -9.68 6.09
N LEU A 31 -12.58 -10.10 7.27
CA LEU A 31 -13.07 -9.21 8.32
C LEU A 31 -11.98 -8.23 8.79
N VAL A 32 -10.76 -8.72 9.04
CA VAL A 32 -9.62 -7.86 9.41
C VAL A 32 -9.30 -6.89 8.28
N SER A 33 -9.16 -7.39 7.04
CA SER A 33 -8.74 -6.57 5.89
C SER A 33 -9.78 -5.49 5.53
N PHE A 34 -11.07 -5.83 5.52
CA PHE A 34 -12.14 -4.87 5.26
C PHE A 34 -12.26 -3.85 6.38
N SER A 35 -12.09 -4.26 7.64
CA SER A 35 -12.12 -3.35 8.79
C SER A 35 -10.92 -2.38 8.76
N LEU A 36 -9.72 -2.87 8.47
CA LEU A 36 -8.53 -2.03 8.25
C LEU A 36 -8.77 -1.03 7.11
N PHE A 37 -9.23 -1.52 5.97
CA PHE A 37 -9.47 -0.68 4.80
C PHE A 37 -10.54 0.39 5.08
N PHE A 38 -11.64 0.02 5.75
CA PHE A 38 -12.69 0.93 6.17
C PHE A 38 -12.16 2.04 7.06
N LEU A 39 -11.40 1.69 8.12
CA LEU A 39 -10.85 2.67 9.06
C LEU A 39 -9.83 3.60 8.40
N ILE A 40 -8.96 3.07 7.54
CA ILE A 40 -8.00 3.86 6.77
C ILE A 40 -8.74 4.86 5.88
N LYS A 41 -9.80 4.43 5.18
CA LYS A 41 -10.56 5.33 4.31
C LYS A 41 -11.34 6.37 5.09
N LEU A 42 -11.94 5.99 6.21
CA LEU A 42 -12.63 6.92 7.08
C LEU A 42 -11.66 8.00 7.60
N HIS A 43 -10.46 7.58 8.05
CA HIS A 43 -9.40 8.49 8.47
C HIS A 43 -9.02 9.48 7.35
N VAL A 44 -8.72 8.97 6.15
CA VAL A 44 -8.34 9.80 5.00
C VAL A 44 -9.44 10.80 4.65
N LEU A 45 -10.71 10.38 4.66
CA LEU A 45 -11.84 11.25 4.33
C LEU A 45 -12.04 12.35 5.38
N VAL A 46 -11.95 12.00 6.67
CA VAL A 46 -12.03 12.96 7.78
C VAL A 46 -10.90 13.98 7.70
N GLU A 47 -9.66 13.51 7.47
CA GLU A 47 -8.50 14.40 7.34
C GLU A 47 -8.62 15.32 6.11
N PHE A 48 -9.06 14.78 4.98
CA PHE A 48 -9.28 15.56 3.77
C PHE A 48 -10.33 16.65 3.97
N ARG A 49 -11.49 16.31 4.56
CA ARG A 49 -12.54 17.28 4.91
C ARG A 49 -12.00 18.39 5.82
N PHE A 50 -11.26 18.03 6.87
CA PHE A 50 -10.69 18.99 7.81
C PHE A 50 -9.74 19.98 7.11
N LYS A 51 -8.83 19.48 6.26
CA LYS A 51 -7.87 20.33 5.49
C LYS A 51 -8.55 21.16 4.39
N SER A 52 -9.64 20.67 3.83
CA SER A 52 -10.41 21.37 2.79
C SER A 52 -11.34 22.46 3.34
N ASN A 53 -11.66 22.45 4.65
CA ASN A 53 -12.58 23.40 5.26
C ASN A 53 -11.99 24.84 5.25
N PRO A 54 -12.67 25.84 4.65
CA PRO A 54 -12.20 27.24 4.59
C PRO A 54 -11.84 27.83 5.97
N LEU A 55 -12.60 27.49 7.01
CA LEU A 55 -12.36 27.97 8.39
C LEU A 55 -11.02 27.48 8.96
N SER A 56 -10.48 26.36 8.47
CA SER A 56 -9.15 25.88 8.86
C SER A 56 -8.00 26.68 8.23
N LYS A 57 -8.26 27.34 7.09
CA LYS A 57 -7.27 28.16 6.35
C LYS A 57 -7.20 29.61 6.87
N VAL A 58 -8.31 30.18 7.34
CA VAL A 58 -8.37 31.53 7.93
C VAL A 58 -7.44 31.68 9.13
N ARG A 59 -7.15 30.57 9.84
CA ARG A 59 -6.25 30.58 11.00
C ARG A 59 -4.76 30.61 10.67
N LYS A 60 -4.35 30.48 9.39
CA LYS A 60 -2.93 30.34 9.04
C LYS A 60 -2.35 31.31 8.03
N ASN A 61 -3.12 31.99 7.20
CA ASN A 61 -2.59 33.03 6.30
C ASN A 61 -3.71 34.01 5.94
N GLY A 62 -3.47 35.30 6.17
CA GLY A 62 -4.36 36.41 5.82
C GLY A 62 -4.48 36.70 4.33
N ASP A 63 -3.96 35.83 3.46
CA ASP A 63 -3.94 36.02 2.01
C ASP A 63 -4.94 35.09 1.30
N ARG A 64 -5.99 35.69 0.72
CA ARG A 64 -6.96 34.99 -0.10
C ARG A 64 -6.41 34.84 -1.51
N ASN A 65 -5.88 33.68 -1.86
CA ASN A 65 -5.64 33.34 -3.27
C ASN A 65 -6.94 32.75 -3.89
N PRO A 66 -7.61 33.43 -4.84
CA PRO A 66 -8.93 33.04 -5.34
C PRO A 66 -8.95 31.75 -6.16
N ARG A 67 -7.78 31.20 -6.56
CA ARG A 67 -7.70 30.01 -7.43
C ARG A 67 -7.97 28.67 -6.73
N GLN A 68 -8.22 28.65 -5.43
CA GLN A 68 -8.53 27.43 -4.66
C GLN A 68 -10.01 27.27 -4.29
N SER A 69 -10.90 28.10 -4.85
CA SER A 69 -12.36 28.08 -4.63
C SER A 69 -13.09 26.88 -5.27
N GLY A 70 -12.38 26.03 -6.02
CA GLY A 70 -12.96 24.89 -6.74
C GLY A 70 -13.19 23.61 -5.92
N LEU A 71 -12.82 23.56 -4.63
CA LEU A 71 -13.26 22.48 -3.74
C LEU A 71 -14.71 22.76 -3.29
N THR A 72 -15.62 22.73 -4.26
CA THR A 72 -17.07 22.68 -4.03
C THR A 72 -17.38 21.62 -2.97
N ALA A 73 -18.31 21.93 -2.07
CA ALA A 73 -18.74 21.02 -1.01
C ALA A 73 -18.85 19.58 -1.54
N LEU A 74 -18.01 18.68 -1.00
CA LEU A 74 -17.91 17.30 -1.47
C LEU A 74 -19.30 16.65 -1.51
N SER A 75 -19.81 16.40 -2.71
CA SER A 75 -21.08 15.70 -2.90
C SER A 75 -21.10 14.41 -2.08
N LYS A 76 -22.17 14.18 -1.30
CA LYS A 76 -22.31 12.92 -0.53
C LYS A 76 -22.20 11.70 -1.45
N ARG A 77 -22.68 11.81 -2.69
CA ARG A 77 -22.57 10.77 -3.73
C ARG A 77 -21.12 10.47 -4.10
N ASP A 78 -20.31 11.51 -4.33
CA ASP A 78 -18.89 11.33 -4.68
C ASP A 78 -18.11 10.70 -3.54
N GLN A 79 -18.47 11.02 -2.30
CA GLN A 79 -17.86 10.40 -1.13
C GLN A 79 -18.21 8.93 -1.03
N TRP A 80 -19.46 8.55 -1.29
CA TRP A 80 -19.85 7.14 -1.38
C TRP A 80 -19.09 6.43 -2.50
N PHE A 81 -19.03 7.01 -3.70
CA PHE A 81 -18.26 6.41 -4.80
C PHE A 81 -16.78 6.24 -4.47
N TRP A 82 -16.16 7.26 -3.89
CA TRP A 82 -14.79 7.12 -3.41
C TRP A 82 -14.70 5.98 -2.40
N PHE A 83 -15.62 5.91 -1.44
CA PHE A 83 -15.56 4.96 -0.33
C PHE A 83 -15.79 3.50 -0.74
N VAL A 84 -16.78 3.22 -1.59
CA VAL A 84 -17.16 1.83 -1.94
C VAL A 84 -16.64 1.37 -3.31
N ALA A 85 -16.42 2.29 -4.24
CA ALA A 85 -16.17 1.97 -5.65
C ALA A 85 -14.79 2.42 -6.14
N TRP A 86 -13.89 2.83 -5.25
CA TRP A 86 -12.50 3.13 -5.59
C TRP A 86 -11.53 2.60 -4.52
N PRO A 87 -10.55 1.74 -4.88
CA PRO A 87 -9.60 1.19 -3.92
C PRO A 87 -8.50 2.15 -3.48
N GLY A 88 -8.31 3.28 -4.18
CA GLY A 88 -7.21 4.22 -3.89
C GLY A 88 -7.45 5.09 -2.65
N LEU A 89 -6.35 5.44 -1.98
CA LEU A 89 -6.36 6.19 -0.71
C LEU A 89 -5.97 7.68 -0.86
N ASN A 90 -5.83 8.16 -2.09
CA ASN A 90 -5.61 9.58 -2.37
C ASN A 90 -6.96 10.27 -2.67
N ALA A 91 -7.57 10.84 -1.63
CA ALA A 91 -8.84 11.55 -1.75
C ALA A 91 -8.75 12.77 -2.67
N ALA A 92 -7.63 13.51 -2.66
CA ALA A 92 -7.45 14.68 -3.50
C ALA A 92 -7.49 14.33 -4.99
N GLU A 93 -6.82 13.24 -5.40
CA GLU A 93 -6.83 12.76 -6.79
C GLU A 93 -8.23 12.34 -7.24
N PHE A 94 -9.00 11.67 -6.39
CA PHE A 94 -10.35 11.25 -6.76
C PHE A 94 -11.34 12.43 -6.83
N PHE A 95 -11.31 13.35 -5.86
CA PHE A 95 -12.25 14.47 -5.82
C PHE A 95 -11.89 15.59 -6.82
N THR A 96 -10.68 15.58 -7.37
CA THR A 96 -10.31 16.47 -8.48
C THR A 96 -10.95 15.97 -9.77
N THR A 97 -11.81 16.78 -10.35
CA THR A 97 -12.36 16.56 -11.69
C THR A 97 -11.39 17.06 -12.75
N VAL A 98 -11.19 16.25 -13.77
CA VAL A 98 -10.40 16.54 -14.98
C VAL A 98 -11.25 16.21 -16.21
N PRO A 99 -10.93 16.76 -17.41
CA PRO A 99 -11.60 16.34 -18.63
C PRO A 99 -11.60 14.81 -18.76
N ALA A 100 -12.75 14.24 -19.10
CA ALA A 100 -12.90 12.80 -19.26
C ALA A 100 -11.90 12.30 -20.30
N ARG A 101 -11.10 11.30 -19.92
CA ARG A 101 -10.11 10.71 -20.82
C ARG A 101 -10.80 9.72 -21.76
N HIS A 102 -10.58 9.85 -23.06
CA HIS A 102 -10.91 8.77 -23.99
C HIS A 102 -9.96 7.59 -23.70
N ILE A 103 -10.52 6.45 -23.32
CA ILE A 103 -9.77 5.23 -23.01
C ILE A 103 -9.77 4.32 -24.24
N PRO A 104 -8.60 4.05 -24.84
CA PRO A 104 -8.50 3.15 -25.98
C PRO A 104 -8.97 1.73 -25.65
N ARG A 105 -9.40 0.97 -26.66
CA ARG A 105 -9.92 -0.40 -26.48
C ARG A 105 -8.83 -1.35 -25.96
N GLU A 106 -7.59 -1.12 -26.34
CA GLU A 106 -6.43 -1.88 -25.89
C GLU A 106 -6.20 -1.79 -24.38
N ASP A 107 -6.46 -0.65 -23.75
CA ASP A 107 -6.31 -0.49 -22.30
C ASP A 107 -7.32 -1.37 -21.55
N TRP A 108 -8.58 -1.41 -22.04
CA TRP A 108 -9.62 -2.30 -21.54
C TRP A 108 -9.29 -3.77 -21.80
N GLY A 109 -8.83 -4.09 -23.02
CA GLY A 109 -8.38 -5.43 -23.39
C GLY A 109 -7.24 -5.92 -22.50
N PHE A 110 -6.29 -5.05 -22.16
CA PHE A 110 -5.18 -5.35 -21.27
C PHE A 110 -5.63 -5.53 -19.82
N ALA A 111 -6.60 -4.74 -19.34
CA ALA A 111 -7.25 -5.00 -18.05
C ALA A 111 -7.94 -6.37 -18.05
N GLY A 112 -8.67 -6.70 -19.12
CA GLY A 112 -9.36 -7.97 -19.32
C GLY A 112 -8.41 -9.17 -19.35
N SER A 113 -7.30 -9.07 -20.08
CA SER A 113 -6.33 -10.18 -20.18
C SER A 113 -5.68 -10.51 -18.84
N LYS A 114 -5.34 -9.49 -18.03
CA LYS A 114 -4.82 -9.69 -16.66
C LYS A 114 -5.85 -10.34 -15.75
N THR A 115 -7.11 -9.94 -15.84
CA THR A 115 -8.21 -10.57 -15.10
C THR A 115 -8.39 -12.03 -15.53
N ALA A 116 -8.41 -12.31 -16.83
CA ALA A 116 -8.56 -13.65 -17.38
C ALA A 116 -7.38 -14.56 -17.01
N ALA A 117 -6.14 -14.06 -17.08
CA ALA A 117 -4.95 -14.78 -16.63
C ALA A 117 -5.03 -15.12 -15.13
N GLY A 118 -5.45 -14.16 -14.30
CA GLY A 118 -5.68 -14.41 -12.86
C GLY A 118 -6.74 -15.47 -12.61
N GLY A 119 -7.86 -15.41 -13.34
CA GLY A 119 -8.92 -16.42 -13.28
C GLY A 119 -8.46 -17.80 -13.73
N PHE A 120 -7.68 -17.90 -14.80
CA PHE A 120 -7.09 -19.14 -15.26
C PHE A 120 -6.16 -19.76 -14.20
N LEU A 121 -5.27 -18.96 -13.60
CA LEU A 121 -4.39 -19.43 -12.53
C LEU A 121 -5.19 -19.95 -11.34
N PHE A 122 -6.24 -19.24 -10.92
CA PHE A 122 -7.00 -19.56 -9.71
C PHE A 122 -7.99 -20.72 -9.90
N TRP A 123 -8.80 -20.73 -10.97
CA TRP A 123 -9.87 -21.72 -11.18
C TRP A 123 -9.43 -22.94 -11.99
N ILE A 124 -8.38 -22.83 -12.81
CA ILE A 124 -7.97 -23.90 -13.72
C ILE A 124 -6.65 -24.52 -13.25
N LEU A 125 -5.59 -23.73 -13.11
CA LEU A 125 -4.25 -24.28 -12.84
C LEU A 125 -4.08 -24.71 -11.37
N ALA A 126 -4.43 -23.84 -10.41
CA ALA A 126 -4.21 -24.12 -8.99
C ALA A 126 -4.95 -25.39 -8.49
N PRO A 127 -6.22 -25.67 -8.84
CA PRO A 127 -6.91 -26.87 -8.39
C PRO A 127 -6.25 -28.15 -8.93
N ARG A 128 -5.74 -28.14 -10.17
CA ARG A 128 -5.02 -29.30 -10.75
C ARG A 128 -3.75 -29.63 -9.97
N MET A 129 -3.07 -28.60 -9.47
CA MET A 129 -1.84 -28.75 -8.68
C MET A 129 -2.08 -29.27 -7.25
N LEU A 130 -3.33 -29.24 -6.73
CA LEU A 130 -3.65 -29.71 -5.37
C LEU A 130 -3.25 -31.18 -5.17
N SER A 131 -3.43 -32.00 -6.21
CA SER A 131 -3.11 -33.43 -6.17
C SER A 131 -1.61 -33.72 -6.06
N TRP A 132 -0.77 -32.80 -6.52
CA TRP A 132 0.69 -32.97 -6.57
C TRP A 132 1.40 -32.26 -5.42
N ASN A 133 1.03 -31.00 -5.17
CA ASN A 133 1.68 -30.18 -4.15
C ASN A 133 0.76 -29.03 -3.69
N LYS A 134 0.23 -29.15 -2.47
CA LYS A 134 -0.66 -28.15 -1.85
C LYS A 134 -0.03 -26.76 -1.76
N TRP A 135 1.28 -26.69 -1.48
CA TRP A 135 1.97 -25.41 -1.34
C TRP A 135 2.10 -24.70 -2.70
N ALA A 136 2.48 -25.43 -3.75
CA ALA A 136 2.54 -24.88 -5.11
C ALA A 136 1.16 -24.48 -5.64
N ALA A 137 0.12 -25.28 -5.34
CA ALA A 137 -1.28 -24.93 -5.63
C ALA A 137 -1.69 -23.63 -4.94
N GLY A 138 -1.38 -23.49 -3.65
CA GLY A 138 -1.69 -22.29 -2.89
C GLY A 138 -0.97 -21.04 -3.41
N TRP A 139 0.30 -21.13 -3.79
CA TRP A 139 1.02 -20.01 -4.44
C TRP A 139 0.45 -19.64 -5.80
N THR A 140 0.06 -20.65 -6.59
CA THR A 140 -0.57 -20.43 -7.90
C THR A 140 -1.92 -19.73 -7.73
N ALA A 141 -2.72 -20.14 -6.74
CA ALA A 141 -3.98 -19.49 -6.40
C ALA A 141 -3.75 -18.05 -5.91
N LEU A 142 -2.77 -17.83 -5.04
CA LEU A 142 -2.42 -16.50 -4.55
C LEU A 142 -2.01 -15.58 -5.71
N ALA A 143 -1.16 -16.05 -6.63
CA ALA A 143 -0.80 -15.32 -7.84
C ALA A 143 -2.04 -15.02 -8.69
N GLY A 144 -2.95 -15.99 -8.86
CA GLY A 144 -4.22 -15.80 -9.56
C GLY A 144 -5.09 -14.70 -8.96
N VAL A 145 -5.27 -14.69 -7.63
CA VAL A 145 -6.01 -13.64 -6.91
C VAL A 145 -5.34 -12.27 -7.06
N VAL A 146 -4.01 -12.19 -6.93
CA VAL A 146 -3.28 -10.93 -7.12
C VAL A 146 -3.46 -10.40 -8.55
N PHE A 147 -3.33 -11.25 -9.56
CA PHE A 147 -3.54 -10.86 -10.96
C PHE A 147 -4.98 -10.40 -11.21
N MET A 148 -5.96 -11.19 -10.75
CA MET A 148 -7.38 -10.92 -10.96
C MET A 148 -7.82 -9.63 -10.27
N LEU A 149 -7.42 -9.41 -9.02
CA LEU A 149 -7.87 -8.25 -8.23
C LEU A 149 -6.97 -7.02 -8.45
N HIS A 150 -5.69 -7.13 -8.12
CA HIS A 150 -4.81 -5.95 -8.06
C HIS A 150 -4.37 -5.46 -9.44
N PHE A 151 -4.10 -6.38 -10.36
CA PHE A 151 -3.65 -6.05 -11.71
C PHE A 151 -4.79 -5.94 -12.73
N GLY A 152 -5.88 -6.69 -12.51
CA GLY A 152 -7.08 -6.74 -13.35
C GLY A 152 -8.17 -5.79 -12.88
N LEU A 153 -8.93 -6.16 -11.84
CA LEU A 153 -10.09 -5.41 -11.35
C LEU A 153 -9.76 -3.95 -11.02
N PHE A 154 -8.67 -3.68 -10.29
CA PHE A 154 -8.30 -2.29 -9.97
C PHE A 154 -7.87 -1.49 -11.20
N HIS A 155 -7.40 -2.15 -12.26
CA HIS A 155 -7.15 -1.51 -13.54
C HIS A 155 -8.47 -1.15 -14.22
N TRP A 156 -9.45 -2.07 -14.28
CA TRP A 156 -10.81 -1.79 -14.75
C TRP A 156 -11.43 -0.58 -14.05
N MET A 157 -11.34 -0.55 -12.71
CA MET A 157 -11.86 0.56 -11.91
C MET A 157 -11.16 1.89 -12.24
N ALA A 158 -9.84 1.87 -12.46
CA ALA A 158 -9.09 3.09 -12.79
C ALA A 158 -9.51 3.63 -14.16
N LEU A 159 -9.60 2.77 -15.18
CA LEU A 159 -10.06 3.14 -16.53
C LEU A 159 -11.49 3.68 -16.50
N PHE A 160 -12.38 3.03 -15.74
CA PHE A 160 -13.75 3.49 -15.56
C PHE A 160 -13.79 4.91 -14.99
N TRP A 161 -13.10 5.17 -13.88
CA TRP A 161 -13.12 6.50 -13.26
C TRP A 161 -12.40 7.57 -14.09
N GLN A 162 -11.34 7.23 -14.82
CA GLN A 162 -10.70 8.12 -15.80
C GLN A 162 -11.65 8.50 -16.95
N SER A 163 -12.44 7.54 -17.45
CA SER A 163 -13.49 7.80 -18.45
C SER A 163 -14.63 8.69 -17.92
N LYS A 164 -14.77 8.80 -16.59
CA LYS A 164 -15.70 9.71 -15.90
C LYS A 164 -15.06 11.01 -15.41
N GLY A 165 -13.83 11.31 -15.87
CA GLY A 165 -13.15 12.57 -15.55
C GLY A 165 -12.59 12.66 -14.12
N ARG A 166 -12.24 11.53 -13.51
CA ARG A 166 -11.55 11.50 -12.21
C ARG A 166 -10.05 11.32 -12.42
N ASN A 167 -9.23 12.08 -11.69
CA ASN A 167 -7.78 12.05 -11.80
C ASN A 167 -7.13 10.88 -11.03
N VAL A 168 -7.71 9.69 -11.16
CA VAL A 168 -7.19 8.49 -10.51
C VAL A 168 -6.13 7.80 -11.36
N ARG A 169 -5.25 7.04 -10.71
CA ARG A 169 -4.20 6.25 -11.36
C ARG A 169 -4.37 4.76 -11.01
N PRO A 170 -3.97 3.83 -11.89
CA PRO A 170 -3.92 2.42 -11.54
C PRO A 170 -3.09 2.18 -10.28
N ILE A 171 -3.57 1.32 -9.37
CA ILE A 171 -2.89 1.02 -8.11
C ILE A 171 -1.58 0.25 -8.34
N MET A 172 -1.55 -0.61 -9.36
CA MET A 172 -0.35 -1.29 -9.83
C MET A 172 0.11 -0.64 -11.14
N ASN A 173 1.32 -0.08 -11.14
CA ASN A 173 1.89 0.65 -12.26
C ASN A 173 3.18 -0.03 -12.75
N TRP A 174 3.02 -1.04 -13.61
CA TRP A 174 4.13 -1.81 -14.20
C TRP A 174 5.28 -2.17 -13.22
N PRO A 175 5.02 -2.89 -12.12
CA PRO A 175 6.04 -3.20 -11.11
C PRO A 175 7.24 -3.97 -11.64
N VAL A 176 7.03 -4.84 -12.63
CA VAL A 176 8.10 -5.61 -13.29
C VAL A 176 9.09 -4.73 -14.05
N MET A 177 8.73 -3.47 -14.35
CA MET A 177 9.59 -2.50 -15.01
C MET A 177 10.36 -1.61 -14.02
N ALA A 178 10.37 -1.96 -12.72
CA ALA A 178 11.09 -1.20 -11.71
C ALA A 178 12.60 -1.24 -11.94
N ASN A 179 13.25 -0.07 -12.02
CA ASN A 179 14.70 -0.01 -12.18
C ASN A 179 15.46 0.00 -10.84
N SER A 180 14.75 -0.01 -9.71
CA SER A 180 15.32 -0.12 -8.37
C SER A 180 14.28 -0.62 -7.37
N LEU A 181 14.70 -1.02 -6.17
CA LEU A 181 13.80 -1.41 -5.10
C LEU A 181 12.96 -0.23 -4.62
N ALA A 182 13.57 0.97 -4.54
CA ALA A 182 12.82 2.18 -4.23
C ALA A 182 11.79 2.51 -5.32
N ASP A 183 12.11 2.35 -6.61
CA ASP A 183 11.15 2.52 -7.71
C ASP A 183 9.97 1.55 -7.60
N PHE A 184 10.25 0.27 -7.33
CA PHE A 184 9.25 -0.76 -7.11
C PHE A 184 8.22 -0.35 -6.05
N TRP A 185 8.67 -0.01 -4.84
CA TRP A 185 7.76 0.27 -3.72
C TRP A 185 7.16 1.67 -3.71
N SER A 186 7.82 2.68 -4.30
CA SER A 186 7.36 4.07 -4.21
C SER A 186 6.49 4.53 -5.39
N ARG A 187 6.65 3.89 -6.56
CA ARG A 187 6.04 4.38 -7.82
C ARG A 187 5.28 3.32 -8.60
N ARG A 188 5.36 2.04 -8.21
CA ARG A 188 4.85 0.95 -9.03
C ARG A 188 3.97 -0.05 -8.30
N TRP A 189 4.33 -0.43 -7.08
CA TRP A 189 3.61 -1.41 -6.28
C TRP A 189 2.68 -0.74 -5.27
N ASN A 190 1.40 -1.14 -5.26
CA ASN A 190 0.37 -0.71 -4.31
C ASN A 190 0.37 0.80 -4.02
N LEU A 191 0.12 1.60 -5.05
CA LEU A 191 0.15 3.06 -4.96
C LEU A 191 -0.84 3.62 -3.93
N ALA A 192 -1.95 2.91 -3.68
CA ALA A 192 -2.94 3.28 -2.68
C ALA A 192 -2.34 3.29 -1.27
N PHE A 193 -1.74 2.18 -0.83
CA PHE A 193 -1.09 2.13 0.48
C PHE A 193 0.13 3.05 0.55
N ARG A 194 0.91 3.14 -0.55
CA ARG A 194 2.05 4.07 -0.65
C ARG A 194 1.63 5.51 -0.40
N ASP A 195 0.53 5.98 -0.99
CA ASP A 195 0.02 7.34 -0.79
C ASP A 195 -0.32 7.59 0.69
N TYR A 196 -1.00 6.63 1.32
CA TYR A 196 -1.37 6.68 2.73
C TYR A 196 -0.13 6.68 3.65
N ALA A 197 0.77 5.72 3.50
CA ALA A 197 1.98 5.60 4.30
C ALA A 197 2.88 6.84 4.13
N HIS A 198 2.98 7.38 2.92
CA HIS A 198 3.75 8.59 2.66
C HIS A 198 3.18 9.81 3.39
N SER A 199 1.85 10.01 3.38
CA SER A 199 1.23 11.17 4.00
C SER A 199 1.16 11.06 5.53
N GLN A 200 0.92 9.86 6.06
CA GLN A 200 0.69 9.64 7.50
C GLN A 200 1.97 9.37 8.28
N ILE A 201 2.98 8.76 7.66
CA ILE A 201 4.18 8.28 8.38
C ILE A 201 5.41 9.01 7.87
N PHE A 202 5.70 8.89 6.57
CA PHE A 202 6.96 9.37 6.03
C PHE A 202 7.08 10.90 6.11
N THR A 203 6.06 11.63 5.64
CA THR A 203 6.10 13.10 5.60
C THR A 203 6.20 13.71 7.01
N PRO A 204 5.36 13.31 8.00
CA PRO A 204 5.48 13.82 9.36
C PRO A 204 6.82 13.50 10.01
N LEU A 205 7.30 12.28 9.85
CA LEU A 205 8.55 11.85 10.47
C LEU A 205 9.77 12.53 9.84
N SER A 206 9.78 12.68 8.51
CA SER A 206 10.82 13.43 7.81
C SER A 206 10.86 14.90 8.24
N ARG A 207 9.70 15.54 8.38
CA ARG A 207 9.60 16.93 8.89
C ARG A 207 10.09 17.04 10.33
N TRP A 208 9.68 16.11 11.19
CA TRP A 208 10.15 16.08 12.58
C TRP A 208 11.67 15.99 12.67
N PHE A 209 12.31 15.11 11.89
CA PHE A 209 13.78 15.04 11.84
C PHE A 209 14.43 16.33 11.32
N GLN A 210 13.82 16.99 10.33
CA GLN A 210 14.31 18.26 9.80
C GLN A 210 14.20 19.38 10.84
N GLU A 211 13.06 19.52 11.51
CA GLU A 211 12.81 20.52 12.56
C GLU A 211 13.67 20.27 13.81
N PHE A 212 13.78 19.01 14.24
CA PHE A 212 14.65 18.62 15.36
C PHE A 212 16.09 19.02 15.08
N SER A 213 16.57 18.74 13.87
CA SER A 213 17.91 19.13 13.47
C SER A 213 18.08 20.63 13.34
N SER A 214 17.09 21.37 12.84
CA SER A 214 17.22 22.83 12.70
C SER A 214 17.24 23.52 14.05
N LYS A 215 16.47 23.03 15.03
CA LYS A 215 16.42 23.59 16.39
C LYS A 215 17.73 23.39 17.19
N HIS A 216 18.51 22.36 16.85
CA HIS A 216 19.80 22.07 17.46
C HIS A 216 21.01 22.50 16.60
N SER A 217 20.75 23.25 15.52
CA SER A 217 21.79 23.86 14.67
C SER A 217 22.24 25.20 15.28
N SER A 218 22.84 25.16 16.46
CA SER A 218 23.56 26.29 17.07
C SER A 218 24.90 26.52 16.34
N LYS A 219 25.53 27.69 16.53
CA LYS A 219 26.86 28.05 15.97
C LYS A 219 27.96 27.03 16.31
N GLU A 220 27.77 26.21 17.34
CA GLU A 220 28.56 25.00 17.59
C GLU A 220 27.86 23.79 16.98
N ASP A 221 28.15 23.49 15.70
CA ASP A 221 27.57 22.35 14.99
C ASP A 221 28.15 21.02 15.51
N THR A 222 27.55 20.53 16.60
CA THR A 222 27.90 19.27 17.25
C THR A 222 27.94 18.11 16.24
N GLY A 223 28.80 17.11 16.45
CA GLY A 223 28.81 15.91 15.61
C GLY A 223 27.46 15.15 15.60
N LEU A 224 26.62 15.38 16.61
CA LEU A 224 25.31 14.76 16.78
C LEU A 224 24.26 15.31 15.79
N SER A 225 24.15 16.64 15.62
CA SER A 225 23.21 17.27 14.67
C SER A 225 23.45 16.76 13.24
N ARG A 226 24.73 16.71 12.82
CA ARG A 226 25.14 16.17 11.51
C ARG A 226 24.78 14.69 11.34
N ARG A 227 24.95 13.87 12.38
CA ARG A 227 24.54 12.45 12.36
C ARG A 227 23.02 12.31 12.21
N ILE A 228 22.23 13.09 12.95
CA ILE A 228 20.77 13.05 12.88
C ILE A 228 20.26 13.45 11.50
N ARG A 229 20.80 14.51 10.87
CA ARG A 229 20.41 14.89 9.49
C ARG A 229 20.67 13.78 8.48
N ARG A 230 21.79 13.07 8.65
CA ARG A 230 22.20 12.00 7.75
C ARG A 230 21.33 10.75 7.91
N ILE A 231 21.00 10.40 9.16
CA ILE A 231 20.31 9.15 9.52
C ILE A 231 18.78 9.30 9.53
N GLY A 232 18.25 10.50 9.82
CA GLY A 232 16.81 10.76 9.95
C GLY A 232 15.95 10.28 8.77
N PRO A 233 16.32 10.58 7.50
CA PRO A 233 15.60 10.03 6.35
C PRO A 233 15.64 8.50 6.25
N MET A 234 16.71 7.85 6.70
CA MET A 234 16.82 6.39 6.72
C MET A 234 15.92 5.79 7.79
N LEU A 235 15.90 6.39 8.99
CA LEU A 235 14.97 6.01 10.06
C LEU A 235 13.51 6.18 9.62
N ALA A 236 13.20 7.26 8.89
CA ALA A 236 11.85 7.47 8.37
C ALA A 236 11.41 6.36 7.41
N ILE A 237 12.32 5.84 6.58
CA ILE A 237 12.08 4.67 5.74
C ILE A 237 11.82 3.45 6.63
N LEU A 238 12.73 3.13 7.54
CA LEU A 238 12.63 1.94 8.39
C LEU A 238 11.33 1.92 9.22
N VAL A 239 10.95 3.05 9.81
CA VAL A 239 9.69 3.17 10.57
C VAL A 239 8.46 2.99 9.67
N GLY A 240 8.47 3.56 8.46
CA GLY A 240 7.38 3.37 7.50
C GLY A 240 7.19 1.91 7.10
N TYR A 241 8.30 1.19 6.89
CA TYR A 241 8.28 -0.23 6.57
C TYR A 241 7.89 -1.10 7.78
N ALA A 242 8.37 -0.79 8.98
CA ALA A 242 7.96 -1.49 10.20
C ALA A 242 6.44 -1.38 10.43
N PHE A 243 5.87 -0.18 10.25
CA PHE A 243 4.42 0.01 10.32
C PHE A 243 3.69 -0.80 9.26
N SER A 244 4.19 -0.82 8.02
CA SER A 244 3.64 -1.68 6.96
C SER A 244 3.66 -3.15 7.38
N GLY A 245 4.75 -3.61 8.00
CA GLY A 245 4.88 -4.94 8.59
C GLY A 245 3.75 -5.28 9.56
N ILE A 246 3.49 -4.41 10.53
CA ILE A 246 2.43 -4.59 11.53
C ILE A 246 1.05 -4.71 10.87
N ILE A 247 0.75 -3.86 9.87
CA ILE A 247 -0.52 -3.96 9.13
C ILE A 247 -0.65 -5.31 8.43
N HIS A 248 0.43 -5.86 7.89
CA HIS A 248 0.41 -7.17 7.25
C HIS A 248 0.38 -8.33 8.26
N GLU A 249 0.93 -8.19 9.47
CA GLU A 249 0.72 -9.18 10.55
C GLU A 249 -0.77 -9.31 10.86
N LEU A 250 -1.46 -8.18 10.98
CA LEU A 250 -2.90 -8.16 11.25
C LEU A 250 -3.67 -8.82 10.10
N ALA A 251 -3.31 -8.53 8.85
CA ALA A 251 -4.03 -9.05 7.70
C ALA A 251 -3.68 -10.51 7.34
N ILE A 252 -2.52 -11.03 7.75
CA ILE A 252 -2.00 -12.34 7.30
C ILE A 252 -1.84 -13.30 8.49
N SER A 253 -0.96 -12.96 9.44
CA SER A 253 -0.59 -13.86 10.54
C SER A 253 -1.74 -14.08 11.53
N VAL A 254 -2.48 -13.02 11.87
CA VAL A 254 -3.60 -13.09 12.82
C VAL A 254 -4.71 -14.02 12.30
N PRO A 255 -5.21 -13.87 11.05
CA PRO A 255 -6.17 -14.82 10.47
C PRO A 255 -5.65 -16.26 10.34
N ALA A 256 -4.35 -16.43 10.07
CA ALA A 256 -3.72 -17.75 9.97
C ALA A 256 -3.39 -18.37 11.35
N GLU A 257 -3.50 -17.59 12.42
CA GLU A 257 -3.07 -17.91 13.79
C GLU A 257 -1.63 -18.48 13.85
N ALA A 258 -0.76 -18.01 12.94
CA ALA A 258 0.57 -18.58 12.76
C ALA A 258 1.45 -17.61 11.98
N GLY A 259 2.77 -17.83 12.03
CA GLY A 259 3.72 -17.02 11.25
C GLY A 259 3.91 -15.60 11.78
N TYR A 260 3.56 -15.35 13.04
CA TYR A 260 3.76 -14.05 13.69
C TYR A 260 5.20 -13.56 13.57
N GLY A 261 5.36 -12.31 13.16
CA GLY A 261 6.65 -11.66 12.94
C GLY A 261 7.19 -11.84 11.51
N LEU A 262 6.69 -12.79 10.72
CA LEU A 262 7.20 -13.04 9.36
C LEU A 262 6.83 -11.90 8.39
N PRO A 263 5.57 -11.44 8.27
CA PRO A 263 5.26 -10.22 7.53
C PRO A 263 6.08 -9.01 7.98
N THR A 264 6.27 -8.83 9.29
CA THR A 264 7.09 -7.72 9.81
C THR A 264 8.54 -7.83 9.37
N LEU A 265 9.12 -9.03 9.45
CA LEU A 265 10.47 -9.31 8.98
C LEU A 265 10.61 -9.04 7.47
N TYR A 266 9.63 -9.45 6.66
CA TYR A 266 9.63 -9.16 5.23
C TYR A 266 9.76 -7.66 4.96
N PHE A 267 8.91 -6.83 5.59
CA PHE A 267 8.97 -5.39 5.37
C PHE A 267 10.21 -4.75 5.99
N ALA A 268 10.74 -5.29 7.10
CA ALA A 268 12.04 -4.85 7.64
C ALA A 268 13.18 -5.09 6.63
N ILE A 269 13.18 -6.25 5.95
CA ILE A 269 14.11 -6.56 4.84
C ILE A 269 13.95 -5.54 3.71
N GLN A 270 12.73 -5.16 3.33
CA GLN A 270 12.50 -4.15 2.29
C GLN A 270 13.05 -2.77 2.69
N GLY A 271 12.77 -2.34 3.93
CA GLY A 271 13.25 -1.06 4.45
C GLY A 271 14.78 -1.01 4.52
N ALA A 272 15.41 -2.07 5.02
CA ALA A 272 16.86 -2.23 5.03
C ALA A 272 17.41 -2.24 3.59
N GLY A 273 16.77 -2.97 2.67
CA GLY A 273 17.15 -3.04 1.26
C GLY A 273 17.17 -1.67 0.58
N ILE A 274 16.22 -0.78 0.88
CA ILE A 274 16.20 0.58 0.33
C ILE A 274 17.29 1.45 0.97
N VAL A 275 17.54 1.29 2.27
CA VAL A 275 18.65 2.00 2.94
C VAL A 275 19.99 1.57 2.35
N THR A 276 20.20 0.26 2.16
CA THR A 276 21.36 -0.31 1.49
C THR A 276 21.48 0.20 0.06
N GLU A 277 20.41 0.16 -0.74
CA GLU A 277 20.36 0.74 -2.09
C GLU A 277 20.87 2.17 -2.10
N ARG A 278 20.39 2.99 -1.15
CA ARG A 278 20.76 4.40 -1.04
C ARG A 278 22.21 4.63 -0.62
N ILE A 279 22.75 3.81 0.29
CA ILE A 279 24.13 3.94 0.77
C ILE A 279 25.09 3.49 -0.33
N VAL A 280 24.88 2.28 -0.87
CA VAL A 280 25.75 1.67 -1.90
C VAL A 280 25.73 2.49 -3.19
N SER A 281 24.55 2.98 -3.64
CA SER A 281 24.46 3.84 -4.83
C SER A 281 25.15 5.19 -4.68
N ARG A 282 25.39 5.64 -3.44
CA ARG A 282 26.13 6.88 -3.17
C ARG A 282 27.63 6.67 -3.03
N GLN A 283 28.08 5.47 -2.63
CA GLN A 283 29.46 5.24 -2.20
C GLN A 283 30.24 4.29 -3.11
N LEU A 284 29.58 3.37 -3.80
CA LEU A 284 30.23 2.24 -4.48
C LEU A 284 29.77 2.10 -5.93
N ILE A 285 28.53 1.64 -6.15
CA ILE A 285 28.01 1.28 -7.47
C ILE A 285 26.55 1.70 -7.56
N ARG A 286 26.14 2.27 -8.69
CA ARG A 286 24.78 2.73 -8.97
C ARG A 286 23.80 1.54 -9.09
N ILE A 287 23.35 1.01 -7.96
CA ILE A 287 22.38 -0.10 -7.85
C ILE A 287 20.92 0.40 -7.81
N ASN A 288 20.70 1.70 -8.00
CA ASN A 288 19.39 2.34 -8.02
C ASN A 288 18.86 2.62 -9.44
N ASP A 289 19.44 2.01 -10.47
CA ASP A 289 18.99 2.14 -11.85
C ASP A 289 19.41 0.96 -12.74
N GLY A 290 18.85 0.89 -13.95
CA GLY A 290 19.23 -0.06 -14.99
C GLY A 290 18.98 -1.52 -14.62
N TRP A 291 19.76 -2.41 -15.23
CA TRP A 291 19.61 -3.87 -15.04
C TRP A 291 20.03 -4.32 -13.64
N LEU A 292 21.03 -3.68 -13.04
CA LEU A 292 21.52 -4.02 -11.71
C LEU A 292 20.50 -3.66 -10.63
N GLY A 293 19.86 -2.49 -10.75
CA GLY A 293 18.77 -2.12 -9.85
C GLY A 293 17.50 -2.94 -10.07
N ARG A 294 17.20 -3.39 -11.31
CA ARG A 294 16.17 -4.42 -11.57
C ARG A 294 16.47 -5.72 -10.83
N PHE A 295 17.68 -6.23 -10.96
CA PHE A 295 18.11 -7.45 -10.28
C PHE A 295 18.02 -7.30 -8.76
N TRP A 296 18.50 -6.17 -8.22
CA TRP A 296 18.38 -5.86 -6.79
C TRP A 296 16.92 -5.82 -6.32
N ALA A 297 16.02 -5.17 -7.09
CA ALA A 297 14.60 -5.12 -6.78
C ALA A 297 13.96 -6.52 -6.79
N LEU A 298 14.24 -7.34 -7.81
CA LEU A 298 13.73 -8.70 -7.91
C LEU A 298 14.25 -9.59 -6.79
N LEU A 299 15.54 -9.48 -6.45
CA LEU A 299 16.16 -10.23 -5.38
C LEU A 299 15.54 -9.89 -4.03
N VAL A 300 15.47 -8.60 -3.67
CA VAL A 300 15.05 -8.17 -2.34
C VAL A 300 13.53 -8.20 -2.16
N ALA A 301 12.74 -7.87 -3.19
CA ALA A 301 11.28 -7.94 -3.10
C ALA A 301 10.74 -9.35 -3.38
N GLY A 302 11.34 -10.07 -4.33
CA GLY A 302 10.84 -11.36 -4.80
C GLY A 302 11.22 -12.53 -3.89
N VAL A 303 12.51 -12.73 -3.61
CA VAL A 303 12.97 -13.93 -2.87
C VAL A 303 12.36 -14.00 -1.46
N PRO A 304 12.34 -12.92 -0.65
CA PRO A 304 11.72 -12.94 0.66
C PRO A 304 10.19 -13.02 0.64
N ALA A 305 9.52 -13.00 -0.51
CA ALA A 305 8.04 -13.01 -0.56
C ALA A 305 7.44 -14.24 0.14
N VAL A 306 8.18 -15.35 0.20
CA VAL A 306 7.78 -16.56 0.94
C VAL A 306 7.70 -16.36 2.46
N ILE A 307 8.36 -15.33 2.99
CA ILE A 307 8.26 -14.90 4.39
C ILE A 307 6.96 -14.13 4.60
N LEU A 308 6.61 -13.24 3.66
CA LEU A 308 5.35 -12.47 3.71
C LEU A 308 4.13 -13.40 3.66
N PHE A 309 4.10 -14.28 2.66
CA PHE A 309 3.05 -15.29 2.51
C PHE A 309 3.57 -16.64 3.02
N HIS A 310 3.81 -16.68 4.32
CA HIS A 310 4.37 -17.85 4.99
C HIS A 310 3.52 -19.11 4.80
N HIS A 311 4.17 -20.27 4.94
CA HIS A 311 3.56 -21.58 4.69
C HIS A 311 2.19 -21.77 5.36
N ALA A 312 2.07 -21.40 6.64
CA ALA A 312 0.82 -21.54 7.37
C ALA A 312 -0.32 -20.69 6.78
N PHE A 313 -0.04 -19.47 6.30
CA PHE A 313 -1.04 -18.64 5.62
C PHE A 313 -1.51 -19.32 4.33
N VAL A 314 -0.56 -19.74 3.49
CA VAL A 314 -0.89 -20.39 2.20
C VAL A 314 -1.75 -21.64 2.43
N VAL A 315 -1.38 -22.50 3.38
CA VAL A 315 -2.08 -23.77 3.62
C VAL A 315 -3.40 -23.61 4.38
N LYS A 316 -3.48 -22.71 5.38
CA LYS A 316 -4.70 -22.55 6.20
C LYS A 316 -5.71 -21.57 5.60
N VAL A 317 -5.27 -20.60 4.80
CA VAL A 317 -6.13 -19.53 4.27
C VAL A 317 -6.39 -19.71 2.79
N VAL A 318 -5.35 -19.95 1.98
CA VAL A 318 -5.48 -19.94 0.51
C VAL A 318 -5.93 -21.31 -0.04
N VAL A 319 -5.29 -22.39 0.37
CA VAL A 319 -5.59 -23.75 -0.14
C VAL A 319 -7.06 -24.17 0.06
N PRO A 320 -7.72 -23.89 1.21
CA PRO A 320 -9.13 -24.27 1.40
C PRO A 320 -10.09 -23.62 0.38
N LEU A 321 -9.72 -22.46 -0.20
CA LEU A 321 -10.50 -21.80 -1.25
C LEU A 321 -10.55 -22.58 -2.56
N LEU A 322 -9.59 -23.48 -2.77
CA LEU A 322 -9.55 -24.35 -3.94
C LEU A 322 -10.37 -25.63 -3.71
N GLN A 323 -10.47 -26.08 -2.46
CA GLN A 323 -11.16 -27.32 -2.09
C GLN A 323 -12.69 -27.11 -2.07
N ASN A 324 -13.15 -25.93 -1.67
CA ASN A 324 -14.57 -25.58 -1.59
C ASN A 324 -15.22 -25.25 -2.95
N GLN A 325 -14.54 -25.48 -4.07
CA GLN A 325 -15.08 -25.23 -5.42
C GLN A 325 -15.86 -26.41 -6.01
N GLY A 326 -15.88 -27.56 -5.31
CA GLY A 326 -16.44 -28.83 -5.79
C GLY A 326 -17.70 -29.30 -5.06
N HIS A 327 -18.43 -28.42 -4.36
CA HIS A 327 -19.70 -28.74 -3.72
C HIS A 327 -20.86 -27.97 -4.33
#